data_AF-A0A2T5PGM7-F1
#
_entry.id   AF-A0A2T5PGM7-F1
#
_cell.length_a   1.000
_cell.length_b   1.000
_cell.length_c   1.000
_cell.angle_alpha   90.00
_cell.angle_beta   90.00
_cell.angle_gamma   90.00
#
_symmetry.space_group_name_H-M   'P 1'
#
loop_
_entity.id
_entity.type
_entity.pdbx_description
1 polymer ?
#
loop_
_entity_poly.entity_id
_entity_poly.type
_entity_poly.pdbx_seq_one_letter_code
_entity_poly.pdbx_strand_id
1 'polypeptide(L)'
;MAKTQKERDDAAAQRRKGAQEVELRHRVRPGILAILTELMEWGEHTERTECLQTLLLNVHALGRDHAAALLQPPRHEIHISPTVARQLYQQGAEQAGRLDRQEQ
;
A
#
# COMPACT_ATOMS: atom_id res chain seq x y z
N MET A 1 -38.76 17.57 -26.52
CA MET A 1 -38.71 16.25 -25.87
C MET A 1 -37.59 16.26 -24.85
N ALA A 2 -37.84 15.90 -23.59
CA ALA A 2 -36.76 15.68 -22.63
C ALA A 2 -35.96 14.45 -23.08
N LYS A 3 -34.62 14.51 -23.00
CA LYS A 3 -33.76 13.37 -23.33
C LYS A 3 -34.07 12.21 -22.40
N THR A 4 -34.10 11.00 -22.96
CA THR A 4 -34.22 9.77 -22.18
C THR A 4 -32.97 9.54 -21.34
N GLN A 5 -33.08 8.74 -20.27
CA GLN A 5 -31.94 8.39 -19.42
C GLN A 5 -30.79 7.77 -20.24
N LYS A 6 -31.13 6.84 -21.16
CA LYS A 6 -30.18 6.15 -22.03
C LYS A 6 -29.38 7.12 -22.90
N GLU A 7 -30.04 8.09 -23.54
CA GLU A 7 -29.35 9.10 -24.36
C GLU A 7 -28.40 9.99 -23.55
N ARG A 8 -28.71 10.23 -22.26
CA ARG A 8 -27.82 10.98 -21.36
C ARG A 8 -26.60 10.15 -20.98
N ASP A 9 -26.80 8.86 -20.67
CA ASP A 9 -25.72 7.94 -20.32
C ASP A 9 -24.78 7.71 -21.50
N ASP A 10 -25.31 7.52 -22.71
CA ASP A 10 -24.54 7.36 -23.94
C ASP A 10 -23.72 8.63 -24.26
N ALA A 11 -24.31 9.82 -24.08
CA ALA A 11 -23.60 11.08 -24.25
C ALA A 11 -22.47 11.27 -23.22
N ALA A 12 -22.69 10.88 -21.96
CA ALA A 12 -21.67 10.92 -20.92
C ALA A 12 -20.53 9.92 -21.24
N ALA A 13 -20.86 8.69 -21.65
CA ALA A 13 -19.87 7.70 -22.07
C ALA A 13 -19.02 8.20 -23.25
N GLN A 14 -19.63 8.89 -24.22
CA GLN A 14 -18.90 9.46 -25.35
C GLN A 14 -17.93 10.57 -24.92
N ARG A 15 -18.31 11.42 -23.96
CA ARG A 15 -17.41 12.45 -23.41
C ARG A 15 -16.20 11.83 -22.71
N ARG A 16 -16.42 10.79 -21.89
CA ARG A 16 -15.34 10.06 -21.20
C ARG A 16 -14.36 9.44 -22.20
N LYS A 17 -14.88 8.80 -23.26
CA LYS A 17 -14.06 8.26 -24.35
C LYS A 17 -13.25 9.35 -25.05
N GLY A 18 -13.86 10.50 -25.34
CA GLY A 18 -13.18 11.64 -25.95
C GLY A 18 -12.05 12.20 -25.08
N ALA A 19 -12.24 12.22 -23.76
CA ALA A 19 -11.24 12.63 -22.78
C ALA A 19 -10.23 11.52 -22.41
N GLN A 20 -10.35 10.33 -23.02
CA GLN A 20 -9.53 9.15 -22.72
C GLN A 20 -9.55 8.77 -21.23
N GLU A 21 -10.66 9.07 -20.55
CA GLU A 21 -10.84 8.73 -19.15
C GLU A 21 -10.91 7.21 -18.97
N VAL A 22 -10.13 6.69 -18.03
CA VAL A 22 -10.16 5.29 -17.61
C VAL A 22 -10.75 5.20 -16.21
N GLU A 23 -11.78 4.36 -16.04
CA GLU A 23 -12.39 4.13 -14.74
C GLU A 23 -11.50 3.20 -13.88
N LEU A 24 -11.00 3.72 -12.76
CA LEU A 24 -10.24 2.93 -11.77
C LEU A 24 -11.19 2.43 -10.67
N ARG A 25 -11.71 1.21 -10.81
CA ARG A 25 -12.57 0.58 -9.80
C ARG A 25 -11.73 -0.05 -8.70
N HIS A 26 -11.83 0.48 -7.46
CA HIS A 26 -11.05 0.00 -6.33
C HIS A 26 -11.95 -0.45 -5.16
N ARG A 27 -11.83 -1.71 -4.74
CA ARG A 27 -12.49 -2.27 -3.55
C ARG A 27 -11.48 -2.37 -2.43
N VAL A 28 -11.76 -1.75 -1.27
CA VAL A 28 -10.83 -1.66 -0.14
C VAL A 28 -11.41 -2.23 1.14
N ARG A 29 -10.52 -2.69 2.03
CA ARG A 29 -10.87 -3.08 3.40
C ARG A 29 -10.96 -1.83 4.30
N PRO A 30 -11.66 -1.90 5.45
CA PRO A 30 -11.84 -0.74 6.34
C PRO A 30 -10.54 -0.07 6.79
N GLY A 31 -9.46 -0.83 7.02
CA GLY A 31 -8.17 -0.26 7.44
C GLY A 31 -7.55 0.67 6.40
N ILE A 32 -7.63 0.32 5.11
CA ILE A 32 -7.15 1.19 4.02
C ILE A 32 -8.03 2.43 3.91
N LEU A 33 -9.35 2.28 4.12
CA LEU A 33 -10.26 3.41 4.10
C LEU A 33 -9.98 4.39 5.25
N ALA A 34 -9.65 3.90 6.45
CA ALA A 34 -9.27 4.75 7.58
C ALA A 34 -8.01 5.57 7.28
N ILE A 35 -6.97 4.92 6.72
CA ILE A 35 -5.75 5.62 6.27
C ILE A 35 -6.08 6.72 5.26
N LEU A 36 -6.94 6.43 4.28
CA LEU A 36 -7.34 7.44 3.29
C LEU A 36 -8.09 8.60 3.95
N THR A 37 -8.97 8.34 4.92
CA THR A 37 -9.68 9.40 5.66
C THR A 37 -8.70 10.30 6.42
N GLU A 38 -7.72 9.72 7.12
CA GLU A 38 -6.70 10.51 7.83
C GLU A 38 -5.88 11.38 6.87
N LEU A 39 -5.48 10.82 5.73
CA LEU A 39 -4.78 11.57 4.67
C LEU A 39 -5.63 12.71 4.09
N MET A 40 -6.94 12.48 3.94
CA MET A 40 -7.87 13.52 3.52
C MET A 40 -7.98 14.63 4.56
N GLU A 41 -8.03 14.30 5.84
CA GLU A 41 -8.06 15.30 6.93
C GLU A 41 -6.79 16.14 6.95
N TRP A 42 -5.61 15.53 6.80
CA TRP A 42 -4.33 16.25 6.77
C TRP A 42 -4.18 17.15 5.54
N GLY A 43 -4.71 16.71 4.40
CA GLY A 43 -4.68 17.46 3.14
C GLY A 43 -5.89 18.38 2.93
N GLU A 44 -6.80 18.47 3.89
CA GLU A 44 -8.08 19.21 3.79
C GLU A 44 -8.92 18.83 2.54
N HIS A 45 -8.82 17.58 2.09
CA HIS A 45 -9.55 17.10 0.91
C HIS A 45 -10.97 16.67 1.27
N THR A 46 -11.94 17.11 0.47
CA THR A 46 -13.34 16.68 0.62
C THR A 46 -13.65 15.41 -0.18
N GLU A 47 -12.96 15.21 -1.31
CA GLU A 47 -13.18 14.09 -2.21
C GLU A 47 -12.03 13.08 -2.19
N ARG A 48 -12.37 11.79 -2.05
CA ARG A 48 -11.39 10.69 -2.02
C ARG A 48 -10.55 10.64 -3.30
N THR A 49 -11.20 10.83 -4.44
CA THR A 49 -10.54 10.79 -5.76
C THR A 49 -9.52 11.91 -5.90
N GLU A 50 -9.83 13.09 -5.37
CA GLU A 50 -8.93 14.25 -5.38
C GLU A 50 -7.70 13.99 -4.51
N CYS A 51 -7.91 13.48 -3.29
CA CYS A 51 -6.80 13.08 -2.41
C CYS A 51 -5.90 12.04 -3.09
N LEU A 52 -6.48 10.99 -3.70
CA LEU A 52 -5.73 9.96 -4.41
C LEU A 52 -4.93 10.52 -5.62
N GLN A 53 -5.53 11.42 -6.39
CA GLN A 53 -4.84 12.09 -7.49
C GLN A 53 -3.68 12.95 -6.99
N THR A 54 -3.90 13.70 -5.91
CA THR A 54 -2.89 14.55 -5.28
C THR A 54 -1.72 13.71 -4.76
N LEU A 55 -1.99 12.59 -4.09
CA LEU A 55 -0.98 11.65 -3.65
C LEU A 55 -0.16 11.09 -4.83
N LEU A 56 -0.82 10.69 -5.92
CA LEU A 56 -0.13 10.18 -7.10
C LEU A 56 0.80 11.24 -7.72
N LEU A 57 0.32 12.48 -7.87
CA LEU A 57 1.11 13.58 -8.42
C LEU A 57 2.30 13.91 -7.53
N ASN A 58 2.09 13.98 -6.21
CA ASN A 58 3.14 14.28 -5.25
C ASN A 58 4.21 13.18 -5.23
N VAL A 59 3.80 11.90 -5.21
CA VAL A 59 4.75 10.78 -5.30
C VAL A 59 5.57 10.85 -6.58
N HIS A 60 4.94 11.15 -7.72
CA HIS A 60 5.66 11.31 -8.98
C HIS A 60 6.64 12.49 -8.95
N ALA A 61 6.28 13.60 -8.31
CA ALA A 61 7.11 14.80 -8.20
C ALA A 61 8.41 14.58 -7.39
N LEU A 62 8.45 13.58 -6.51
CA LEU A 62 9.66 13.23 -5.74
C LEU A 62 10.79 12.62 -6.61
N GLY A 63 10.49 12.28 -7.87
CA GLY A 63 11.42 11.62 -8.76
C GLY A 63 11.54 10.11 -8.51
N ARG A 64 12.19 9.42 -9.46
CA ARG A 64 12.18 7.95 -9.56
C ARG A 64 12.59 7.24 -8.27
N ASP A 65 13.72 7.65 -7.68
CA ASP A 65 14.32 6.89 -6.58
C ASP A 65 13.50 7.01 -5.28
N HIS A 66 13.06 8.21 -4.95
CA HIS A 66 12.21 8.45 -3.79
C HIS A 66 10.81 7.85 -3.97
N ALA A 67 10.21 7.98 -5.15
CA ALA A 67 8.93 7.34 -5.46
C ALA A 67 9.04 5.81 -5.33
N ALA A 68 10.14 5.22 -5.82
CA ALA A 68 10.38 3.78 -5.70
C ALA A 68 10.49 3.33 -4.24
N ALA A 69 11.11 4.13 -3.37
CA ALA A 69 11.19 3.84 -1.95
C ALA A 69 9.81 3.81 -1.26
N LEU A 70 8.92 4.74 -1.61
CA LEU A 70 7.55 4.80 -1.05
C LEU A 70 6.63 3.67 -1.54
N LEU A 71 6.88 3.18 -2.76
CA LEU A 71 6.11 2.07 -3.35
C LEU A 71 6.61 0.69 -2.92
N GLN A 72 7.77 0.60 -2.27
CA GLN A 72 8.25 -0.65 -1.70
C GLN A 72 7.57 -0.92 -0.36
N PRO A 73 6.98 -2.11 -0.14
CA PRO A 73 6.45 -2.46 1.16
C PRO A 73 7.57 -2.39 2.21
N PRO A 74 7.30 -1.90 3.43
CA PRO A 74 8.33 -1.78 4.46
C PRO A 74 8.94 -3.15 4.72
N ARG A 75 10.21 -3.30 4.36
CA ARG A 75 11.00 -4.45 4.79
C ARG A 75 11.37 -4.20 6.24
N HIS A 76 10.76 -4.96 7.14
CA HIS A 76 11.24 -5.02 8.51
C HIS A 76 12.54 -5.82 8.49
N GLU A 77 13.67 -5.11 8.42
CA GLU A 77 14.97 -5.74 8.57
C GLU A 77 15.14 -6.16 10.04
N ILE A 78 15.16 -7.47 10.29
CA ILE A 78 15.37 -8.00 11.64
C ILE A 78 16.87 -7.96 11.92
N HIS A 79 17.30 -6.95 12.68
CA HIS A 79 18.67 -6.87 13.18
C HIS A 79 18.80 -7.71 14.45
N ILE A 80 19.53 -8.82 14.38
CA ILE A 80 19.89 -9.63 15.56
C ILE A 80 21.12 -8.98 16.20
N SER A 81 21.00 -8.54 17.45
CA SER A 81 22.16 -7.99 18.17
C SER A 81 23.23 -9.07 18.40
N PRO A 82 24.52 -8.70 18.49
CA PRO A 82 25.59 -9.67 18.75
C PRO A 82 25.36 -10.50 20.02
N THR A 83 24.75 -9.90 21.04
CA THR A 83 24.39 -10.57 22.29
C THR A 83 23.33 -11.65 22.06
N VAL A 84 22.26 -11.32 21.34
CA VAL A 84 21.19 -12.28 21.01
C VAL A 84 21.73 -13.41 20.13
N ALA A 85 22.57 -13.08 19.14
CA ALA A 85 23.21 -14.09 18.29
C ALA A 85 24.06 -15.08 19.10
N ARG A 86 24.85 -14.57 20.06
CA ARG A 86 25.64 -15.42 20.95
C ARG A 86 24.77 -16.33 21.81
N GLN A 87 23.69 -15.80 22.37
CA GLN A 87 22.78 -16.57 23.21
C GLN A 87 22.08 -17.67 22.43
N LEU A 88 21.60 -17.38 21.22
CA LEU A 88 21.00 -18.37 20.32
C LEU A 88 21.99 -19.49 19.98
N TYR A 89 23.26 -19.14 19.72
CA TYR A 89 24.30 -20.12 19.44
C TYR A 89 24.57 -21.05 20.63
N GLN A 90 24.71 -20.48 21.83
CA GLN A 90 24.94 -21.26 23.06
C GLN A 90 23.77 -22.22 23.35
N GLN A 91 22.54 -21.73 23.27
CA GLN A 91 21.34 -22.54 23.48
C GLN A 91 21.23 -23.66 22.44
N GLY A 92 21.57 -23.37 21.18
CA GLY A 92 21.63 -24.38 20.13
C GLY A 92 22.64 -25.48 20.42
N ALA A 93 23.84 -25.12 20.88
CA ALA A 93 24.88 -26.09 21.23
C ALA A 93 24.48 -26.97 22.43
N GLU A 94 23.88 -26.38 23.47
CA GLU A 94 23.36 -27.11 24.63
C GLU A 94 22.26 -28.10 24.26
N GLN A 95 21.34 -27.67 23.38
CA GLN A 95 20.23 -28.49 22.92
C GLN A 95 20.73 -29.65 22.04
N ALA A 96 21.68 -29.41 21.13
CA ALA A 96 22.29 -30.46 20.32
C ALA A 96 22.94 -31.54 21.21
N GLY A 97 23.77 -31.13 22.17
CA GLY A 97 24.38 -32.08 23.10
C GLY A 97 23.37 -32.83 23.99
N ARG A 98 22.21 -32.24 24.28
CA ARG A 98 21.12 -32.94 24.97
C ARG A 98 20.52 -34.04 24.11
N LEU A 99 20.27 -33.76 22.84
CA LEU A 99 19.71 -34.72 21.89
C LEU A 99 20.68 -35.88 21.65
N ASP A 100 21.97 -35.61 21.46
CA ASP A 100 23.00 -36.65 21.28
C ASP A 100 23.06 -37.62 22.47
N ARG A 101 22.81 -37.13 23.69
CA ARG A 101 22.75 -37.96 24.91
C ARG A 101 21.44 -38.74 25.05
N GLN A 102 20.38 -38.33 24.37
CA GLN A 102 19.10 -39.03 24.36
C GLN A 102 19.02 -40.09 23.25
N GLU A 103 19.85 -39.97 22.22
CA GLU A 103 19.97 -40.94 21.12
C GLU A 103 20.96 -42.09 21.42
N GLN A 104 21.74 -41.99 22.50
CA GLN A 104 22.64 -43.04 23.01
C GLN A 104 21.94 -43.92 24.05
#